data_AF-A0ABD0RGX6-F1
#
_entry.id   AF-A0ABD0RGX6-F1
#
_cell.length_a   1.000
_cell.length_b   1.000
_cell.length_c   1.000
_cell.angle_alpha   90.00
_cell.angle_beta   90.00
_cell.angle_gamma   90.00
#
_symmetry.space_group_name_H-M   'P 1'
#
loop_
_entity.id
_entity.type
_entity.pdbx_description
1 polymer ?
#
loop_
_entity_poly.entity_id
_entity_poly.type
_entity_poly.pdbx_seq_one_letter_code
_entity_poly.pdbx_strand_id
1 'polypeptide(L)' 'SDTDLGRTHRTLHQIDTGEAKPIKLAPRRVPLHLQQEVADHVKQMQERGIIRPSCSPWAAPVVPVRKKDGALRFCVDY' A
#
# COMPACT_ATOMS: atom_id res chain seq x y z
N SER A 1 -9.74 -17.83 -8.67
CA SER A 1 -10.28 -16.62 -9.32
C SER A 1 -9.35 -15.46 -9.01
N ASP A 2 -9.34 -14.39 -9.80
CA ASP A 2 -8.53 -13.17 -9.58
C ASP A 2 -8.80 -12.46 -8.23
N THR A 3 -9.74 -13.01 -7.46
CA THR A 3 -10.17 -12.59 -6.13
C THR A 3 -9.49 -13.37 -4.98
N ASP A 4 -8.91 -14.55 -5.23
CA ASP A 4 -8.22 -15.34 -4.20
C ASP A 4 -6.74 -14.94 -4.12
N LEU A 5 -6.43 -14.07 -3.16
CA LEU A 5 -5.06 -13.59 -2.91
C LEU A 5 -4.19 -14.62 -2.19
N GLY A 6 -4.78 -15.73 -1.71
CA GLY A 6 -4.13 -16.65 -0.80
C GLY A 6 -3.93 -16.05 0.59
N ARG A 7 -4.32 -16.79 1.62
CA ARG A 7 -4.03 -16.46 3.02
C ARG A 7 -3.70 -17.72 3.78
N THR A 8 -2.59 -17.71 4.52
CA THR A 8 -2.21 -18.81 5.39
C THR A 8 -2.07 -18.33 6.83
N HIS A 9 -2.46 -19.18 7.77
CA HIS A 9 -2.21 -19.01 9.21
C HIS A 9 -1.07 -19.90 9.69
N ARG A 10 -0.41 -20.65 8.79
CA ARG A 10 0.67 -21.58 9.14
C ARG A 10 1.98 -20.90 9.51
N THR A 11 2.21 -19.67 9.05
CA THR A 11 3.40 -18.88 9.37
C THR A 11 3.08 -17.40 9.35
N LEU A 12 3.82 -16.62 10.14
CA LEU A 12 3.84 -15.17 10.08
C LEU A 12 5.21 -14.74 9.57
N HIS A 13 5.23 -13.79 8.63
CA HIS A 13 6.48 -13.22 8.14
C HIS A 13 6.88 -12.05 9.04
N GLN A 14 8.12 -12.07 9.53
CA GLN A 14 8.73 -10.99 10.27
C GLN A 14 9.93 -10.47 9.48
N ILE A 15 10.06 -9.16 9.40
CA ILE A 15 11.21 -8.48 8.81
C ILE A 15 12.10 -8.01 9.96
N ASP A 16 13.33 -8.50 10.00
CA ASP A 16 14.35 -8.00 10.93
C ASP A 16 14.99 -6.73 10.35
N THR A 17 14.92 -5.65 11.12
CA THR A 17 15.49 -4.35 10.73
C THR A 17 16.81 -4.04 11.44
N GLY A 18 17.30 -4.96 12.30
CA GLY A 18 18.50 -4.77 13.11
C GLY A 18 18.45 -3.47 13.91
N GLU A 19 19.52 -2.67 13.82
CA GLU A 19 19.67 -1.38 14.50
C GLU A 19 19.09 -0.19 13.71
N ALA A 20 18.39 -0.44 12.60
CA ALA A 20 17.85 0.62 11.76
C ALA A 20 16.73 1.40 12.49
N LYS A 21 16.87 2.73 12.55
CA LYS A 21 15.86 3.61 13.14
C LYS A 21 14.70 3.84 12.16
N PRO A 22 13.47 4.05 12.66
CA PRO A 22 12.32 4.35 11.81
C PRO A 22 12.50 5.59 10.93
N ILE A 23 12.12 5.46 9.66
CA ILE A 23 12.05 6.55 8.70
C ILE A 23 10.57 6.85 8.40
N LYS A 24 10.17 8.12 8.56
CA LYS A 24 8.82 8.60 8.30
C LYS A 24 8.83 9.70 7.25
N LEU A 25 8.52 9.34 6.01
CA LEU A 25 8.42 10.28 4.91
C LEU A 25 6.99 10.83 4.78
N ALA A 26 6.88 12.08 4.37
CA ALA A 26 5.59 12.72 4.11
C ALA A 26 4.91 12.11 2.86
N PRO A 27 3.58 12.00 2.81
CA PRO A 27 2.87 11.57 1.61
C PRO A 27 3.15 12.50 0.43
N ARG A 28 3.29 11.93 -0.78
CA ARG A 28 3.36 12.74 -2.00
C ARG A 28 1.99 13.28 -2.38
N ARG A 29 1.97 14.47 -3.00
CA ARG A 29 0.74 15.07 -3.51
C ARG A 29 0.17 14.21 -4.64
N VAL A 30 -1.05 13.73 -4.46
CA VAL A 30 -1.80 13.04 -5.51
C VAL A 30 -2.45 14.08 -6.43
N PRO A 31 -2.22 14.03 -7.76
CA PRO A 31 -2.90 14.88 -8.72
C PRO A 31 -4.43 14.77 -8.58
N LEU A 32 -5.15 15.88 -8.72
CA LEU A 32 -6.60 15.95 -8.49
C LEU A 32 -7.38 14.86 -9.26
N HIS A 33 -7.03 14.64 -10.52
CA HIS A 33 -7.69 13.65 -11.38
C HIS A 33 -7.47 12.18 -10.94
N LEU A 34 -6.52 11.91 -10.04
CA LEU A 34 -6.26 10.56 -9.49
C LEU A 34 -6.78 10.39 -8.06
N GLN A 35 -7.21 11.46 -7.38
CA GLN A 35 -7.53 11.38 -5.96
C GLN A 35 -8.66 10.39 -5.66
N GLN A 36 -9.73 10.41 -6.45
CA GLN A 36 -10.84 9.48 -6.27
C GLN A 36 -10.42 8.03 -6.54
N GLU A 37 -9.72 7.78 -7.66
CA GLU A 37 -9.26 6.43 -8.02
C GLU A 37 -8.30 5.85 -6.97
N VAL A 38 -7.41 6.68 -6.42
CA VAL A 38 -6.53 6.31 -5.31
C VAL A 38 -7.33 5.98 -4.05
N ALA A 39 -8.33 6.79 -3.69
CA ALA A 39 -9.16 6.57 -2.52
C ALA A 39 -9.98 5.27 -2.64
N ASP A 40 -10.56 5.00 -3.81
CA ASP A 40 -11.32 3.78 -4.07
C ASP A 40 -10.42 2.54 -3.99
N HIS A 41 -9.18 2.63 -4.51
CA HIS A 41 -8.21 1.54 -4.41
C HIS A 41 -7.83 1.24 -2.95
N VAL A 42 -7.59 2.28 -2.14
CA VAL A 42 -7.31 2.11 -0.69
C VAL A 42 -8.49 1.44 0.01
N LYS A 43 -9.72 1.90 -0.25
CA LYS A 43 -10.94 1.30 0.32
C LYS A 43 -11.08 -0.17 -0.06
N GLN A 44 -10.89 -0.51 -1.33
CA GLN A 44 -10.95 -1.89 -1.81
C GLN A 44 -9.90 -2.78 -1.13
N MET A 45 -8.66 -2.30 -0.96
CA MET A 45 -7.61 -3.05 -0.27
C MET A 45 -7.92 -3.25 1.22
N GLN A 46 -8.56 -2.27 1.88
CA GLN A 46 -9.03 -2.40 3.25
C GLN A 46 -10.16 -3.43 3.39
N GLU A 47 -11.18 -3.36 2.52
CA GLU A 47 -12.32 -4.30 2.52
C GLU A 47 -11.87 -5.74 2.26
N ARG A 48 -10.83 -5.92 1.42
CA ARG A 48 -10.21 -7.23 1.15
C ARG A 48 -9.24 -7.69 2.23
N GLY A 49 -8.95 -6.86 3.24
CA GLY A 49 -8.02 -7.18 4.33
C GLY A 49 -6.55 -7.23 3.91
N ILE A 50 -6.18 -6.62 2.79
CA ILE A 50 -4.78 -6.52 2.30
C ILE A 50 -3.99 -5.51 3.13
N ILE A 51 -4.64 -4.40 3.49
CA ILE A 51 -4.07 -3.34 4.33
C ILE A 51 -4.99 -3.03 5.52
N ARG A 52 -4.45 -2.33 6.51
CA ARG A 52 -5.20 -1.84 7.68
C ARG A 52 -4.69 -0.48 8.13
N PRO A 53 -5.53 0.34 8.81
CA PRO A 53 -5.04 1.53 9.51
C PRO A 53 -3.95 1.18 10.52
N SER A 54 -2.97 2.07 10.69
CA SER A 54 -1.90 1.90 11.68
C SER A 54 -1.32 3.25 12.11
N CYS A 55 -0.73 3.28 13.31
CA CYS A 55 0.06 4.40 13.82
C CYS A 55 1.55 4.03 13.83
N SER A 56 2.10 3.74 12.66
CA SER A 56 3.49 3.28 12.50
C SER A 56 4.51 4.41 12.65
N PRO A 57 5.68 4.17 13.29
CA PRO A 57 6.81 5.10 13.23
C PRO A 57 7.50 5.08 11.85
N TRP A 58 7.22 4.08 11.02
CA TRP A 58 7.68 3.96 9.63
C TRP A 58 6.59 4.43 8.66
N ALA A 59 6.96 5.24 7.67
CA ALA A 59 6.08 5.59 6.57
C ALA A 59 6.86 5.86 5.27
N ALA A 60 6.38 5.29 4.17
CA ALA A 60 6.88 5.49 2.82
C ALA A 60 5.76 6.09 1.95
N PRO A 61 6.06 7.00 1.00
CA PRO A 61 5.05 7.63 0.18
C PRO A 61 4.53 6.68 -0.90
N VAL A 62 3.26 6.84 -1.23
CA VAL A 62 2.61 6.14 -2.35
C VAL A 62 2.89 6.89 -3.66
N VAL A 63 3.13 6.12 -4.72
CA VAL A 63 3.32 6.59 -6.09
C VAL A 63 2.29 5.93 -6.99
N PRO A 64 1.16 6.59 -7.29
CA PRO A 64 0.18 6.08 -8.24
C PRO A 64 0.76 6.15 -9.67
N VAL A 65 0.81 5.01 -10.36
CA VAL A 65 1.33 4.90 -11.73
C VAL A 65 0.29 4.27 -12.64
N ARG A 66 0.15 4.77 -13.86
CA ARG A 66 -0.75 4.20 -14.87
C ARG A 66 -0.08 2.99 -15.54
N LYS A 67 -0.73 1.84 -15.55
CA LYS A 67 -0.30 0.66 -16.34
C LYS A 67 -0.60 0.87 -17.82
N LYS A 68 0.00 0.03 -18.68
CA LYS A 68 -0.27 0.03 -20.13
C LYS A 68 -1.74 -0.21 -20.47
N ASP A 69 -2.45 -0.98 -19.65
CA ASP A 69 -3.89 -1.30 -19.79
C ASP A 69 -4.81 -0.19 -19.27
N GLY A 70 -4.25 0.93 -18.80
CA GLY A 70 -5.03 2.05 -18.28
C GLY A 70 -5.43 1.89 -16.80
N ALA A 71 -5.14 0.77 -16.14
CA ALA A 71 -5.44 0.62 -14.71
C ALA A 71 -4.41 1.35 -13.83
N LEU A 72 -4.84 1.79 -12.65
CA LEU A 72 -3.94 2.38 -11.67
C LEU A 72 -3.15 1.28 -10.92
N ARG A 73 -1.84 1.46 -10.83
CA ARG A 73 -0.95 0.66 -9.97
C ARG A 73 -0.54 1.50 -8.77
N PHE A 74 -0.88 0.98 -7.59
CA PHE A 74 -0.51 1.56 -6.31
C PHE A 74 0.92 1.12 -5.94
N CYS A 75 1.92 1.96 -6.21
CA CYS A 75 3.32 1.66 -5.86
C CYS A 75 3.70 2.34 -4.54
N VAL A 76 4.65 1.76 -3.81
CA VAL A 76 5.25 2.36 -2.61
C VAL A 76 6.73 2.56 -2.87
N ASP A 77 7.24 3.74 -2.51
CA ASP A 77 8.66 4.10 -2.65
C ASP A 77 9.37 3.86 -1.31
N TYR A 78 9.85 2.63 -1.11
CA TYR A 78 10.50 2.16 0.11
C TYR A 78 11.95 2.63 0.24
#